data_AF-A0A4P7RD74-F1
#
_entry.id   AF-A0A4P7RD74-F1
#
_cell.length_a   1.000
_cell.length_b   1.000
_cell.length_c   1.000
_cell.angle_alpha   90.00
_cell.angle_beta   90.00
_cell.angle_gamma   90.00
#
_symmetry.space_group_name_H-M   'P 1'
#
loop_
_entity.id
_entity.type
_entity.pdbx_description
1 polymer ?
#
loop_
_entity_poly.entity_id
_entity_poly.type
_entity_poly.pdbx_seq_one_letter_code
_entity_poly.pdbx_strand_id
1 'polypeptide(L)'
;MTPFAAWILAQEARALMTRLARVQPFALLEPMVPAAALMPRAQVAIERHLALGRRDLERMVQGFLAWLRGAGRSGSAAQAQRRFTHLRLQFNAALTQFDLFSDVITQRSEHASGVWLSGLDVVAADALTLPGRYFDLPPIICYLDRGAGAAIRRARTRLPGGGENPVAVIRVPRERMVGSGIASSLVHEVGHQASALLDLVASLRPVLRGMQAVDGPDRSAWMLWERWISEIVADFWAIARVGIASTLGLIAVVSLPRAFVFRMESQDPHPAPWIRVMLSCAIGQALYPHPQWARFAALWEAFYPPQGLEAARAQLLMRLRATMPAFVALLVQHRPRSLHGRRLVDVLATEERQPLHLARLYRAWCETPAAMYRAAPSLVFAVIGQARANGRMSPELESELLARLLTHWALESSLKGAAQCANVSSISG
;
A
#
# COMPACT_ATOMS: atom_id res chain seq x y z
N MET A 1 -47.51 -4.95 -15.58
CA MET A 1 -47.25 -4.27 -14.28
C MET A 1 -48.29 -3.18 -14.07
N THR A 2 -48.69 -2.86 -12.83
CA THR A 2 -49.66 -1.77 -12.61
C THR A 2 -49.06 -0.41 -12.99
N PRO A 3 -49.85 0.54 -13.54
CA PRO A 3 -49.37 1.87 -13.87
C PRO A 3 -48.74 2.59 -12.66
N PHE A 4 -49.32 2.39 -11.47
CA PHE A 4 -48.80 2.96 -10.22
C PHE A 4 -47.40 2.43 -9.87
N ALA A 5 -47.18 1.11 -9.94
CA ALA A 5 -45.86 0.53 -9.66
C ALA A 5 -44.80 1.01 -10.66
N ALA A 6 -45.16 1.12 -11.95
CA ALA A 6 -44.28 1.67 -12.97
C ALA A 6 -43.92 3.13 -12.69
N TRP A 7 -44.90 3.94 -12.27
CA TRP A 7 -44.71 5.34 -11.94
C TRP A 7 -43.79 5.54 -10.74
N ILE A 8 -44.01 4.82 -9.63
CA ILE A 8 -43.16 4.88 -8.44
C ILE A 8 -41.70 4.57 -8.79
N LEU A 9 -41.45 3.47 -9.51
CA LEU A 9 -40.09 3.09 -9.91
C LEU A 9 -39.43 4.10 -10.86
N ALA A 10 -40.22 4.74 -11.72
CA ALA A 10 -39.72 5.81 -12.57
C ALA A 10 -39.35 7.06 -11.75
N GLN A 11 -40.13 7.43 -10.72
CA GLN A 11 -39.79 8.54 -9.84
C GLN A 11 -38.51 8.27 -9.05
N GLU A 12 -38.38 7.08 -8.48
CA GLU A 12 -37.17 6.66 -7.75
C GLU A 12 -35.92 6.68 -8.65
N ALA A 13 -36.05 6.19 -9.89
CA ALA A 13 -34.97 6.26 -10.88
C ALA A 13 -34.59 7.71 -11.24
N ARG A 14 -35.57 8.61 -11.41
CA ARG A 14 -35.31 10.05 -11.62
C ARG A 14 -34.65 10.69 -10.40
N ALA A 15 -35.03 10.30 -9.18
CA ALA A 15 -34.40 10.78 -7.96
C ALA A 15 -32.92 10.35 -7.85
N LEU A 16 -32.54 9.18 -8.38
CA LEU A 16 -31.12 8.80 -8.52
C LEU A 16 -30.37 9.75 -9.47
N MET A 17 -30.96 10.11 -10.62
CA MET A 17 -30.34 11.09 -11.54
C MET A 17 -30.19 12.46 -10.91
N THR A 18 -31.20 12.96 -10.21
CA THR A 18 -31.13 14.27 -9.54
C THR A 18 -30.01 14.31 -8.51
N ARG A 19 -29.79 13.21 -7.76
CA ARG A 19 -28.66 13.09 -6.83
C ARG A 19 -27.33 13.02 -7.57
N LEU A 20 -27.24 12.26 -8.65
CA LEU A 20 -26.03 12.14 -9.46
C LEU A 20 -25.59 13.50 -10.04
N ALA A 21 -26.55 14.32 -10.46
CA ALA A 21 -26.28 15.66 -11.00
C ALA A 21 -25.70 16.65 -9.97
N ARG A 22 -25.85 16.36 -8.67
CA ARG A 22 -25.27 17.19 -7.59
C ARG A 22 -23.81 16.85 -7.29
N VAL A 23 -23.29 15.74 -7.81
CA VAL A 23 -21.89 15.36 -7.64
C VAL A 23 -21.03 16.29 -8.51
N GLN A 24 -20.27 17.17 -7.85
CA GLN A 24 -19.36 18.13 -8.51
C GLN A 24 -17.95 17.53 -8.64
N PRO A 25 -17.16 17.95 -9.64
CA PRO A 25 -15.72 17.68 -9.71
C PRO A 25 -15.01 18.15 -8.44
N PHE A 26 -14.04 17.38 -7.95
CA PHE A 26 -13.28 17.72 -6.75
C PHE A 26 -12.43 18.98 -6.92
N ALA A 27 -12.01 19.25 -8.16
CA ALA A 27 -11.33 20.49 -8.52
C ALA A 27 -12.11 21.78 -8.15
N LEU A 28 -13.42 21.69 -7.90
CA LEU A 28 -14.28 22.82 -7.54
C LEU A 28 -14.68 22.89 -6.06
N LEU A 29 -14.32 21.89 -5.25
CA LEU A 29 -14.89 21.72 -3.91
C LEU A 29 -13.92 22.04 -2.77
N GLU A 30 -12.65 21.66 -2.89
CA GLU A 30 -11.76 21.58 -1.72
C GLU A 30 -10.54 22.52 -1.88
N PRO A 31 -10.45 23.63 -1.12
CA PRO A 31 -9.31 24.53 -1.18
C PRO A 31 -8.12 23.91 -0.41
N MET A 32 -6.99 23.76 -1.08
CA MET A 32 -5.75 23.28 -0.47
C MET A 32 -4.55 24.12 -0.94
N VAL A 33 -3.50 24.18 -0.13
CA VAL A 33 -2.26 24.81 -0.56
C VAL A 33 -1.63 24.00 -1.69
N PRO A 34 -0.95 24.63 -2.68
CA PRO A 34 -0.40 23.91 -3.83
C PRO A 34 0.53 22.74 -3.49
N ALA A 35 1.26 22.83 -2.38
CA ALA A 35 2.13 21.74 -1.91
C ALA A 35 1.35 20.53 -1.38
N ALA A 36 0.13 20.71 -0.89
CA ALA A 36 -0.74 19.63 -0.42
C ALA A 36 -1.57 18.99 -1.55
N ALA A 37 -1.59 19.63 -2.73
CA ALA A 37 -2.38 19.17 -3.86
C ALA A 37 -1.98 17.78 -4.34
N LEU A 38 -2.98 17.04 -4.82
CA LEU A 38 -2.72 15.77 -5.49
C LEU A 38 -1.83 16.00 -6.72
N MET A 39 -0.96 15.03 -7.00
CA MET A 39 -0.21 15.06 -8.26
C MET A 39 -1.19 15.12 -9.45
N PRO A 40 -0.89 15.90 -10.52
CA PRO A 40 -1.81 16.06 -11.64
C PRO A 40 -2.29 14.74 -12.26
N ARG A 41 -1.40 13.74 -12.36
CA ARG A 41 -1.75 12.40 -12.85
C ARG A 41 -2.81 11.71 -11.99
N ALA A 42 -2.71 11.84 -10.67
CA ALA A 42 -3.65 11.26 -9.72
C ALA A 42 -5.01 11.97 -9.80
N GLN A 43 -5.01 13.31 -9.80
CA GLN A 43 -6.23 14.10 -9.94
C GLN A 43 -6.95 13.82 -11.25
N VAL A 44 -6.23 13.81 -12.38
CA VAL A 44 -6.81 13.49 -13.70
C VAL A 44 -7.36 12.06 -13.73
N ALA A 45 -6.68 11.09 -13.13
CA ALA A 45 -7.14 9.71 -13.09
C ALA A 45 -8.44 9.57 -12.28
N ILE A 46 -8.54 10.23 -11.12
CA ILE A 46 -9.76 10.27 -10.30
C ILE A 46 -10.91 10.94 -11.05
N GLU A 47 -10.69 12.15 -11.59
CA GLU A 47 -11.74 12.91 -12.28
C GLU A 47 -12.27 12.16 -13.51
N ARG A 48 -11.38 11.53 -14.29
CA ARG A 48 -11.78 10.68 -15.43
C ARG A 48 -12.60 9.48 -14.98
N HIS A 49 -12.18 8.80 -13.91
CA HIS A 49 -12.91 7.65 -13.36
C HIS A 49 -14.31 8.03 -12.92
N LEU A 50 -14.46 9.13 -12.18
CA LEU A 50 -15.77 9.63 -11.73
C LEU A 50 -16.65 10.09 -12.90
N ALA A 51 -16.07 10.78 -13.89
CA ALA A 51 -16.80 11.21 -15.07
C ALA A 51 -17.33 10.02 -15.89
N LEU A 52 -16.55 8.94 -16.03
CA LEU A 52 -16.97 7.71 -16.69
C LEU A 52 -18.05 6.98 -15.89
N GLY A 53 -17.85 6.79 -14.58
CA GLY A 53 -18.82 6.15 -13.69
C GLY A 53 -20.17 6.88 -13.69
N ARG A 54 -20.16 8.22 -13.71
CA ARG A 54 -21.37 9.04 -13.85
C ARG A 54 -22.09 8.77 -15.17
N ARG A 55 -21.38 8.80 -16.31
CA ARG A 55 -21.97 8.53 -17.63
C ARG A 55 -22.58 7.13 -17.71
N ASP A 56 -21.93 6.14 -17.09
CA ASP A 56 -22.43 4.77 -17.06
C ASP A 56 -23.69 4.63 -16.21
N LEU A 57 -23.75 5.27 -15.03
CA LEU A 57 -24.95 5.35 -14.21
C LEU A 57 -26.09 6.06 -14.94
N GLU A 58 -25.83 7.20 -15.57
CA GLU A 58 -26.82 7.91 -16.39
C GLU A 58 -27.39 7.01 -17.48
N ARG A 59 -26.53 6.29 -18.21
CA ARG A 59 -26.94 5.34 -19.25
C ARG A 59 -27.80 4.20 -18.68
N MET A 60 -27.42 3.64 -17.53
CA MET A 60 -28.20 2.59 -16.87
C MET A 60 -29.57 3.08 -16.39
N VAL A 61 -29.65 4.27 -15.80
CA VAL A 61 -30.93 4.86 -15.38
C VAL A 61 -31.82 5.14 -16.59
N GLN A 62 -31.28 5.76 -17.64
CA GLN A 62 -32.02 6.04 -18.87
C GLN A 62 -32.49 4.77 -19.57
N GLY A 63 -31.64 3.73 -19.62
CA GLY A 63 -32.01 2.41 -20.14
C GLY A 63 -33.13 1.77 -19.33
N PHE A 64 -33.11 1.89 -18.00
CA PHE A 64 -34.19 1.41 -17.14
C PHE A 64 -35.50 2.18 -17.38
N LEU A 65 -35.46 3.52 -17.47
CA LEU A 65 -36.63 4.36 -17.78
C LEU A 65 -37.22 4.06 -19.16
N ALA A 66 -36.36 3.88 -20.17
CA ALA A 66 -36.78 3.48 -21.52
C ALA A 66 -37.43 2.09 -21.51
N TRP A 67 -36.83 1.13 -20.80
CA TRP A 67 -37.40 -0.20 -20.63
C TRP A 67 -38.76 -0.16 -19.93
N LEU A 68 -38.93 0.62 -18.85
CA LEU A 68 -40.22 0.81 -18.17
C LEU A 68 -41.30 1.35 -19.10
N ARG A 69 -40.95 2.25 -20.03
CA ARG A 69 -41.88 2.80 -21.03
C ARG A 69 -42.21 1.83 -22.18
N GLY A 70 -41.32 0.89 -22.49
CA GLY A 70 -41.49 -0.11 -23.55
C GLY A 70 -41.81 -1.49 -23.00
N ALA A 71 -40.91 -2.45 -23.22
CA ALA A 71 -41.07 -3.87 -22.87
C ALA A 71 -41.35 -4.13 -21.37
N GLY A 72 -41.04 -3.20 -20.48
CA GLY A 72 -41.34 -3.31 -19.05
C GLY A 72 -42.83 -3.17 -18.71
N ARG A 73 -43.66 -2.62 -19.61
CA ARG A 73 -45.11 -2.49 -19.41
C ARG A 73 -45.79 -3.85 -19.22
N SER A 74 -45.39 -4.83 -20.03
CA SER A 74 -45.88 -6.22 -19.98
C SER A 74 -45.22 -7.06 -18.88
N GLY A 75 -44.15 -6.57 -18.24
CA GLY A 75 -43.46 -7.27 -17.15
C GLY A 75 -44.23 -7.25 -15.82
N SER A 76 -43.74 -7.99 -14.82
CA SER A 76 -44.27 -7.96 -13.45
C SER A 76 -43.62 -6.85 -12.61
N ALA A 77 -44.33 -6.36 -11.58
CA ALA A 77 -43.77 -5.39 -10.64
C ALA A 77 -42.50 -5.95 -9.95
N ALA A 78 -42.48 -7.24 -9.63
CA ALA A 78 -41.31 -7.91 -9.07
C ALA A 78 -40.10 -7.87 -10.02
N GLN A 79 -40.30 -8.06 -11.32
CA GLN A 79 -39.23 -7.96 -12.31
C GLN A 79 -38.67 -6.53 -12.40
N ALA A 80 -39.56 -5.53 -12.41
CA ALA A 80 -39.17 -4.13 -12.43
C ALA A 80 -38.42 -3.73 -11.16
N GLN A 81 -38.89 -4.16 -9.99
CA GLN A 81 -38.22 -3.97 -8.70
C GLN A 81 -36.82 -4.60 -8.68
N ARG A 82 -36.64 -5.83 -9.18
CA ARG A 82 -35.32 -6.47 -9.24
C ARG A 82 -34.32 -5.67 -10.08
N ARG A 83 -34.75 -5.19 -11.26
CA ARG A 83 -33.92 -4.35 -12.14
C ARG A 83 -33.57 -3.02 -11.48
N PHE A 84 -34.54 -2.38 -10.82
CA PHE A 84 -34.31 -1.15 -10.07
C PHE A 84 -33.35 -1.37 -8.88
N THR A 85 -33.50 -2.47 -8.13
CA THR A 85 -32.59 -2.79 -7.02
C THR A 85 -31.16 -2.97 -7.51
N HIS A 86 -30.94 -3.64 -8.66
CA HIS A 86 -29.61 -3.72 -9.27
C HIS A 86 -29.04 -2.34 -9.58
N LEU A 87 -29.83 -1.46 -10.21
CA LEU A 87 -29.44 -0.08 -10.47
C LEU A 87 -29.07 0.68 -9.18
N ARG A 88 -29.87 0.53 -8.12
CA ARG A 88 -29.63 1.16 -6.81
C ARG A 88 -28.34 0.65 -6.15
N LEU A 89 -28.04 -0.64 -6.27
CA LEU A 89 -26.79 -1.22 -5.77
C LEU A 89 -25.57 -0.66 -6.52
N GLN A 90 -25.65 -0.54 -7.85
CA GLN A 90 -24.58 0.08 -8.65
C GLN A 90 -24.38 1.56 -8.29
N PHE A 91 -25.48 2.30 -8.09
CA PHE A 91 -25.43 3.70 -7.67
C PHE A 91 -24.77 3.87 -6.29
N ASN A 92 -25.18 3.06 -5.30
CA ASN A 92 -24.58 3.10 -3.97
C ASN A 92 -23.09 2.74 -4.01
N ALA A 93 -22.70 1.77 -4.82
CA ALA A 93 -21.30 1.37 -4.98
C ALA A 93 -20.45 2.52 -5.57
N ALA A 94 -20.98 3.24 -6.55
CA ALA A 94 -20.30 4.43 -7.10
C ALA A 94 -20.21 5.58 -6.09
N LEU A 95 -21.24 5.82 -5.28
CA LEU A 95 -21.18 6.81 -4.20
C LEU A 95 -20.11 6.45 -3.16
N THR A 96 -20.00 5.19 -2.76
CA THR A 96 -18.93 4.76 -1.84
C THR A 96 -17.53 5.00 -2.43
N GLN A 97 -17.36 4.90 -3.75
CA GLN A 97 -16.10 5.28 -4.39
C GLN A 97 -15.87 6.80 -4.36
N PHE A 98 -16.92 7.59 -4.59
CA PHE A 98 -16.84 9.05 -4.49
C PHE A 98 -16.48 9.49 -3.08
N ASP A 99 -17.16 8.96 -2.06
CA ASP A 99 -16.91 9.28 -0.64
C ASP A 99 -15.46 8.97 -0.25
N LEU A 100 -14.91 7.83 -0.70
CA LEU A 100 -13.50 7.49 -0.50
C LEU A 100 -12.56 8.58 -1.04
N PHE A 101 -12.77 9.03 -2.28
CA PHE A 101 -11.91 10.06 -2.86
C PHE A 101 -12.15 11.41 -2.23
N SER A 102 -13.40 11.71 -1.82
CA SER A 102 -13.73 12.91 -1.06
C SER A 102 -12.94 12.95 0.24
N ASP A 103 -12.99 11.89 1.04
CA ASP A 103 -12.26 11.79 2.31
C ASP A 103 -10.75 12.01 2.11
N VAL A 104 -10.17 11.37 1.09
CA VAL A 104 -8.75 11.51 0.74
C VAL A 104 -8.39 12.96 0.37
N ILE A 105 -9.27 13.64 -0.37
CA ILE A 105 -9.05 15.00 -0.88
C ILE A 105 -9.28 16.04 0.20
N THR A 106 -10.35 15.93 0.99
CA THR A 106 -10.65 16.85 2.10
C THR A 106 -9.50 16.89 3.11
N GLN A 107 -8.84 15.76 3.36
CA GLN A 107 -7.65 15.72 4.24
C GLN A 107 -6.45 16.50 3.70
N ARG A 108 -6.37 16.76 2.38
CA ARG A 108 -5.34 17.64 1.80
C ARG A 108 -5.51 19.10 2.21
N SER A 109 -6.72 19.47 2.60
CA SER A 109 -7.05 20.80 3.13
C SER A 109 -6.70 20.94 4.63
N GLU A 110 -6.35 19.86 5.33
CA GLU A 110 -5.93 19.93 6.74
C GLU A 110 -4.58 20.65 6.90
N HIS A 111 -4.53 21.60 7.83
CA HIS A 111 -3.33 22.37 8.13
C HIS A 111 -2.14 21.47 8.49
N ALA A 112 -1.00 21.67 7.83
CA ALA A 112 0.24 20.89 7.90
C ALA A 112 0.12 19.42 7.44
N SER A 113 -0.87 18.66 7.92
CA SER A 113 -1.07 17.24 7.58
C SER A 113 -1.24 17.01 6.07
N GLY A 114 -1.95 17.90 5.37
CA GLY A 114 -2.15 17.78 3.92
C GLY A 114 -0.85 17.83 3.11
N VAL A 115 0.10 18.66 3.55
CA VAL A 115 1.43 18.78 2.93
C VAL A 115 2.26 17.52 3.20
N TRP A 116 2.23 16.99 4.43
CA TRP A 116 2.93 15.75 4.74
C TRP A 116 2.37 14.55 3.98
N LEU A 117 1.04 14.45 3.82
CA LEU A 117 0.44 13.43 2.97
C LEU A 117 0.96 13.51 1.53
N SER A 118 1.11 14.71 0.98
CA SER A 118 1.71 14.92 -0.35
C SER A 118 3.17 14.47 -0.39
N GLY A 119 3.95 14.77 0.65
CA GLY A 119 5.30 14.25 0.81
C GLY A 119 5.35 12.72 0.86
N LEU A 120 4.39 12.08 1.54
CA LEU A 120 4.30 10.62 1.60
C LEU A 120 3.92 10.00 0.25
N ASP A 121 3.13 10.70 -0.60
CA ASP A 121 2.88 10.26 -1.98
C ASP A 121 4.19 10.15 -2.77
N VAL A 122 5.08 11.13 -2.61
CA VAL A 122 6.40 11.13 -3.25
C VAL A 122 7.25 9.97 -2.73
N VAL A 123 7.23 9.72 -1.42
CA VAL A 123 7.95 8.59 -0.80
C VAL A 123 7.43 7.26 -1.32
N ALA A 124 6.11 7.09 -1.41
CA ALA A 124 5.49 5.86 -1.88
C ALA A 124 5.78 5.61 -3.38
N ALA A 125 5.75 6.67 -4.20
CA ALA A 125 6.11 6.60 -5.61
C ALA A 125 7.59 6.24 -5.81
N ASP A 126 8.49 6.85 -5.04
CA ASP A 126 9.90 6.48 -5.04
C ASP A 126 10.11 5.03 -4.60
N ALA A 127 9.40 4.58 -3.56
CA ALA A 127 9.49 3.22 -3.05
C ALA A 127 8.95 2.15 -4.03
N LEU A 128 8.02 2.52 -4.92
CA LEU A 128 7.49 1.63 -5.96
C LEU A 128 8.38 1.59 -7.21
N THR A 129 9.16 2.64 -7.45
CA THR A 129 9.92 2.81 -8.69
C THR A 129 11.05 1.78 -8.81
N LEU A 130 11.12 1.12 -9.97
CA LEU A 130 12.18 0.19 -10.33
C LEU A 130 12.97 0.65 -11.57
N PRO A 131 14.29 0.43 -11.62
CA PRO A 131 15.08 0.62 -12.83
C PRO A 131 14.72 -0.44 -13.87
N GLY A 132 14.39 -0.01 -15.10
CA GLY A 132 14.10 -0.92 -16.22
C GLY A 132 12.65 -0.97 -16.68
N ARG A 133 11.75 -0.12 -16.13
CA ARG A 133 10.35 0.06 -16.61
C ARG A 133 9.56 -1.25 -16.77
N TYR A 134 9.59 -2.12 -15.76
CA TYR A 134 8.85 -3.39 -15.76
C TYR A 134 7.32 -3.24 -15.76
N PHE A 135 6.83 -2.06 -15.38
CA PHE A 135 5.42 -1.72 -15.38
C PHE A 135 5.26 -0.20 -15.45
N ASP A 136 4.09 0.24 -15.92
CA ASP A 136 3.70 1.64 -15.81
C ASP A 136 3.34 1.96 -14.36
N LEU A 137 4.02 2.95 -13.77
CA LEU A 137 3.77 3.39 -12.40
C LEU A 137 2.35 3.96 -12.28
N PRO A 138 1.47 3.37 -11.46
CA PRO A 138 0.17 3.97 -11.16
C PRO A 138 0.36 5.22 -10.28
N PRO A 139 -0.56 6.20 -10.33
CA PRO A 139 -0.57 7.26 -9.33
C PRO A 139 -0.85 6.67 -7.94
N ILE A 140 -0.20 7.23 -6.92
CA ILE A 140 -0.33 6.80 -5.52
C ILE A 140 -0.78 7.99 -4.68
N ILE A 141 -1.69 7.76 -3.73
CA ILE A 141 -2.21 8.76 -2.82
C ILE A 141 -2.26 8.19 -1.41
N CYS A 142 -1.69 8.90 -0.46
CA CYS A 142 -1.74 8.63 0.96
C CYS A 142 -2.90 9.39 1.61
N TYR A 143 -3.53 8.81 2.62
CA TYR A 143 -4.49 9.51 3.46
C TYR A 143 -4.46 8.95 4.88
N LEU A 144 -4.95 9.73 5.84
CA LEU A 144 -5.02 9.38 7.25
C LEU A 144 -6.29 8.59 7.57
N ASP A 145 -6.15 7.62 8.45
CA ASP A 145 -7.27 6.97 9.14
C ASP A 145 -7.01 6.93 10.65
N ARG A 146 -8.09 6.80 11.42
CA ARG A 146 -8.08 6.63 12.88
C ARG A 146 -7.85 5.16 13.30
N GLY A 147 -7.77 4.23 12.34
CA GLY A 147 -7.50 2.82 12.59
C GLY A 147 -6.04 2.52 12.96
N ALA A 148 -5.81 1.43 13.70
CA ALA A 148 -4.51 1.07 14.27
C ALA A 148 -3.43 0.59 13.26
N GLY A 149 -3.78 0.44 11.98
CA GLY A 149 -2.92 -0.16 10.97
C GLY A 149 -3.04 0.49 9.59
N ALA A 150 -1.92 0.54 8.87
CA ALA A 150 -1.90 0.90 7.47
C ALA A 150 -2.68 -0.14 6.64
N ALA A 151 -3.12 0.27 5.46
CA ALA A 151 -3.75 -0.62 4.48
C ALA A 151 -3.72 0.02 3.10
N ILE A 152 -3.64 -0.79 2.06
CA ILE A 152 -3.69 -0.31 0.69
C ILE A 152 -4.92 -0.78 -0.06
N ARG A 153 -5.55 0.15 -0.77
CA ARG A 153 -6.41 -0.15 -1.91
C ARG A 153 -5.60 0.02 -3.18
N ARG A 154 -5.17 -1.10 -3.76
CA ARG A 154 -4.28 -1.14 -4.93
C ARG A 154 -4.91 -0.49 -6.16
N ALA A 155 -4.08 0.12 -7.00
CA ALA A 155 -4.45 0.51 -8.36
C ALA A 155 -4.68 -0.73 -9.22
N ARG A 156 -5.49 -0.58 -10.29
CA ARG A 156 -5.78 -1.64 -11.27
C ARG A 156 -6.41 -2.90 -10.66
N THR A 157 -7.04 -2.75 -9.50
CA THR A 157 -7.90 -3.78 -8.93
C THR A 157 -9.36 -3.38 -9.08
N ARG A 158 -10.24 -4.36 -9.28
CA ARG A 158 -11.67 -4.13 -9.49
C ARG A 158 -12.30 -3.45 -8.27
N LEU A 159 -13.02 -2.35 -8.48
CA LEU A 159 -13.78 -1.67 -7.43
C LEU A 159 -15.20 -2.25 -7.29
N PRO A 160 -15.80 -2.19 -6.07
CA PRO A 160 -17.23 -2.43 -5.91
C PRO A 160 -18.02 -1.45 -6.79
N GLY A 161 -18.89 -1.94 -7.66
CA GLY A 161 -19.60 -1.11 -8.66
C GLY A 161 -19.00 -1.12 -10.06
N GLY A 162 -17.86 -1.81 -10.26
CA GLY A 162 -17.22 -1.93 -11.58
C GLY A 162 -16.08 -0.93 -11.79
N GLY A 163 -15.34 -1.12 -12.89
CA GLY A 163 -14.12 -0.39 -13.18
C GLY A 163 -12.90 -0.84 -12.37
N GLU A 164 -11.73 -0.43 -12.83
CA GLU A 164 -10.47 -0.59 -12.12
C GLU A 164 -10.18 0.64 -11.27
N ASN A 165 -9.56 0.44 -10.10
CA ASN A 165 -9.14 1.55 -9.26
C ASN A 165 -8.07 2.39 -9.97
N PRO A 166 -8.32 3.69 -10.26
CA PRO A 166 -7.43 4.51 -11.07
C PRO A 166 -6.11 4.86 -10.36
N VAL A 167 -6.10 4.82 -9.03
CA VAL A 167 -4.98 5.25 -8.19
C VAL A 167 -4.79 4.28 -7.02
N ALA A 168 -3.56 4.05 -6.57
CA ALA A 168 -3.33 3.29 -5.36
C ALA A 168 -3.56 4.20 -4.16
N VAL A 169 -4.46 3.83 -3.26
CA VAL A 169 -4.78 4.61 -2.06
C VAL A 169 -4.18 3.91 -0.86
N ILE A 170 -3.21 4.55 -0.20
CA ILE A 170 -2.54 4.03 0.97
C ILE A 170 -3.04 4.75 2.21
N ARG A 171 -3.55 3.97 3.15
CA ARG A 171 -4.00 4.43 4.45
C ARG A 171 -2.82 4.49 5.42
N VAL A 172 -2.67 5.61 6.08
CA VAL A 172 -1.61 5.91 7.04
C VAL A 172 -2.23 6.15 8.43
N PRO A 173 -1.79 5.44 9.48
CA PRO A 173 -2.25 5.72 10.84
C PRO A 173 -1.83 7.13 11.28
N ARG A 174 -2.79 7.93 11.77
CA ARG A 174 -2.55 9.35 12.14
C ARG A 174 -1.45 9.51 13.19
N GLU A 175 -1.38 8.60 14.15
CA GLU A 175 -0.41 8.62 15.25
C GLU A 175 1.02 8.23 14.82
N ARG A 176 1.21 7.72 13.60
CA ARG A 176 2.51 7.29 13.07
C ARG A 176 2.89 8.01 11.78
N MET A 177 2.27 9.16 11.50
CA MET A 177 2.47 9.89 10.23
C MET A 177 3.92 10.34 10.02
N VAL A 178 4.72 10.49 11.08
CA VAL A 178 6.13 10.93 11.02
C VAL A 178 7.00 10.01 11.91
N GLY A 179 8.19 9.63 11.44
CA GLY A 179 9.14 8.74 12.14
C GLY A 179 9.34 7.37 11.47
N SER A 180 10.30 6.56 11.92
CA SER A 180 10.63 5.25 11.29
C SER A 180 9.46 4.29 11.14
N GLY A 181 8.45 4.41 12.01
CA GLY A 181 7.22 3.61 11.95
C GLY A 181 6.45 3.79 10.65
N ILE A 182 6.44 5.01 10.08
CA ILE A 182 5.78 5.28 8.79
C ILE A 182 6.48 4.59 7.64
N ALA A 183 7.81 4.57 7.67
CA ALA A 183 8.62 4.01 6.60
C ALA A 183 8.32 2.52 6.42
N SER A 184 8.20 1.79 7.54
CA SER A 184 7.87 0.37 7.50
C SER A 184 6.47 0.13 6.95
N SER A 185 5.44 0.78 7.51
CA SER A 185 4.06 0.49 7.14
C SER A 185 3.75 1.00 5.72
N LEU A 186 4.15 2.23 5.38
CA LEU A 186 3.96 2.79 4.04
C LEU A 186 4.61 1.91 2.97
N VAL A 187 5.86 1.51 3.16
CA VAL A 187 6.59 0.77 2.13
C VAL A 187 6.15 -0.70 2.07
N HIS A 188 5.65 -1.26 3.17
CA HIS A 188 4.95 -2.54 3.16
C HIS A 188 3.71 -2.48 2.27
N GLU A 189 2.86 -1.45 2.44
CA GLU A 189 1.69 -1.23 1.58
C GLU A 189 2.07 -1.06 0.10
N VAL A 190 3.14 -0.30 -0.17
CA VAL A 190 3.71 -0.20 -1.53
C VAL A 190 4.15 -1.58 -2.05
N GLY A 191 4.72 -2.42 -1.19
CA GLY A 191 5.10 -3.80 -1.51
C GLY A 191 3.93 -4.67 -2.00
N HIS A 192 2.72 -4.49 -1.46
CA HIS A 192 1.53 -5.14 -2.01
C HIS A 192 1.18 -4.65 -3.42
N GLN A 193 1.31 -3.35 -3.70
CA GLN A 193 1.10 -2.82 -5.05
C GLN A 193 2.14 -3.39 -6.03
N ALA A 194 3.42 -3.40 -5.63
CA ALA A 194 4.49 -3.96 -6.44
C ALA A 194 4.30 -5.46 -6.71
N SER A 195 3.91 -6.21 -5.67
CA SER A 195 3.61 -7.64 -5.76
C SER A 195 2.50 -7.94 -6.77
N ALA A 196 1.45 -7.11 -6.82
CA ALA A 196 0.39 -7.24 -7.81
C ALA A 196 0.86 -6.89 -9.23
N LEU A 197 1.67 -5.84 -9.40
CA LEU A 197 2.18 -5.41 -10.71
C LEU A 197 3.18 -6.41 -11.32
N LEU A 198 3.93 -7.12 -10.47
CA LEU A 198 4.93 -8.10 -10.89
C LEU A 198 4.45 -9.56 -10.79
N ASP A 199 3.20 -9.78 -10.37
CA ASP A 199 2.60 -11.10 -10.14
C ASP A 199 3.44 -12.02 -9.21
N LEU A 200 4.01 -11.44 -8.15
CA LEU A 200 4.97 -12.13 -7.28
C LEU A 200 4.32 -13.28 -6.51
N VAL A 201 3.13 -13.06 -5.94
CA VAL A 201 2.43 -14.11 -5.17
C VAL A 201 2.06 -15.30 -6.05
N ALA A 202 1.51 -15.08 -7.24
CA ALA A 202 1.12 -16.18 -8.12
C ALA A 202 2.35 -16.94 -8.65
N SER A 203 3.48 -16.27 -8.86
CA SER A 203 4.73 -16.92 -9.26
C SER A 203 5.42 -17.72 -8.15
N LEU A 204 5.25 -17.34 -6.87
CA LEU A 204 5.87 -18.04 -5.73
C LEU A 204 5.06 -19.25 -5.25
N ARG A 205 3.72 -19.18 -5.30
CA ARG A 205 2.83 -20.24 -4.77
C ARG A 205 3.11 -21.64 -5.34
N PRO A 206 3.31 -21.83 -6.65
CA PRO A 206 3.63 -23.15 -7.20
C PRO A 206 4.92 -23.75 -6.62
N VAL A 207 5.94 -22.92 -6.41
CA VAL A 207 7.23 -23.35 -5.83
C VAL A 207 7.03 -23.79 -4.37
N LEU A 208 6.29 -23.01 -3.58
CA LEU A 208 5.98 -23.33 -2.19
C LEU A 208 5.13 -24.59 -2.05
N ARG A 209 4.18 -24.82 -2.96
CA ARG A 209 3.41 -26.08 -3.02
C ARG A 209 4.30 -27.28 -3.35
N GLY A 210 5.29 -27.09 -4.22
CA GLY A 210 6.31 -28.11 -4.50
C GLY A 210 7.07 -28.52 -3.23
N MET A 211 7.42 -27.56 -2.36
CA MET A 211 8.08 -27.84 -1.08
C MET A 211 7.19 -28.62 -0.09
N GLN A 212 5.87 -28.55 -0.24
CA GLN A 212 4.91 -29.31 0.58
C GLN A 212 4.73 -30.76 0.11
N ALA A 213 5.15 -31.10 -1.12
CA ALA A 213 4.95 -32.41 -1.70
C ALA A 213 5.84 -33.50 -1.07
N VAL A 214 6.92 -33.08 -0.39
CA VAL A 214 7.74 -33.97 0.42
C VAL A 214 7.00 -34.22 1.74
N ASP A 215 6.46 -35.42 1.90
CA ASP A 215 5.86 -35.81 3.18
C ASP A 215 6.93 -35.82 4.27
N GLY A 216 6.64 -35.11 5.36
CA GLY A 216 7.58 -34.91 6.44
C GLY A 216 7.09 -33.88 7.46
N PRO A 217 7.82 -33.75 8.58
CA PRO A 217 7.42 -32.91 9.70
C PRO A 217 7.43 -31.40 9.38
N ASP A 218 8.05 -31.00 8.27
CA ASP A 218 8.17 -29.60 7.85
C ASP A 218 7.03 -29.13 6.92
N ARG A 219 6.18 -30.06 6.45
CA ARG A 219 5.07 -29.76 5.53
C ARG A 219 4.14 -28.65 6.06
N SER A 220 3.83 -28.67 7.35
CA SER A 220 2.99 -27.67 8.00
C SER A 220 3.62 -26.27 7.99
N ALA A 221 4.94 -26.16 8.13
CA ALA A 221 5.64 -24.88 8.04
C ALA A 221 5.58 -24.31 6.60
N TRP A 222 5.79 -25.15 5.59
CA TRP A 222 5.68 -24.72 4.18
C TRP A 222 4.26 -24.32 3.78
N MET A 223 3.22 -24.96 4.34
CA MET A 223 1.83 -24.53 4.15
C MET A 223 1.59 -23.12 4.71
N LEU A 224 2.17 -22.80 5.88
CA LEU A 224 2.07 -21.47 6.47
C LEU A 224 2.86 -20.42 5.66
N TRP A 225 4.06 -20.75 5.17
CA TRP A 225 4.79 -19.87 4.26
C TRP A 225 4.03 -19.57 2.97
N GLU A 226 3.37 -20.56 2.37
CA GLU A 226 2.47 -20.33 1.22
C GLU A 226 1.29 -19.44 1.61
N ARG A 227 0.70 -19.65 2.78
CA ARG A 227 -0.44 -18.85 3.25
C ARG A 227 -0.07 -17.39 3.42
N TRP A 228 1.06 -17.12 4.06
CA TRP A 228 1.51 -15.79 4.42
C TRP A 228 2.27 -15.07 3.30
N ILE A 229 2.42 -15.68 2.13
CA ILE A 229 3.31 -15.18 1.08
C ILE A 229 2.97 -13.75 0.61
N SER A 230 1.70 -13.35 0.64
CA SER A 230 1.30 -11.99 0.27
C SER A 230 1.85 -10.93 1.21
N GLU A 231 1.86 -11.22 2.52
CA GLU A 231 2.39 -10.36 3.56
C GLU A 231 3.92 -10.39 3.58
N ILE A 232 4.50 -11.57 3.39
CA ILE A 232 5.96 -11.75 3.39
C ILE A 232 6.61 -11.03 2.21
N VAL A 233 6.00 -11.06 1.03
CA VAL A 233 6.52 -10.31 -0.14
C VAL A 233 6.45 -8.80 0.10
N ALA A 234 5.41 -8.31 0.78
CA ALA A 234 5.32 -6.91 1.16
C ALA A 234 6.38 -6.51 2.19
N ASP A 235 6.62 -7.35 3.21
CA ASP A 235 7.73 -7.17 4.16
C ASP A 235 9.09 -7.21 3.47
N PHE A 236 9.31 -8.15 2.55
CA PHE A 236 10.54 -8.25 1.76
C PHE A 236 10.79 -6.95 0.99
N TRP A 237 9.76 -6.39 0.35
CA TRP A 237 9.86 -5.12 -0.36
C TRP A 237 10.24 -3.97 0.59
N ALA A 238 9.60 -3.88 1.75
CA ALA A 238 9.91 -2.88 2.76
C ALA A 238 11.37 -2.97 3.24
N ILE A 239 11.83 -4.17 3.58
CA ILE A 239 13.22 -4.40 4.00
C ILE A 239 14.18 -4.03 2.87
N ALA A 240 13.88 -4.42 1.63
CA ALA A 240 14.72 -4.08 0.48
C ALA A 240 14.80 -2.57 0.20
N ARG A 241 13.74 -1.80 0.46
CA ARG A 241 13.73 -0.36 0.16
C ARG A 241 14.25 0.52 1.31
N VAL A 242 13.97 0.18 2.57
CA VAL A 242 14.31 1.01 3.74
C VAL A 242 15.19 0.31 4.79
N GLY A 243 15.66 -0.91 4.51
CA GLY A 243 16.62 -1.63 5.34
C GLY A 243 16.10 -1.87 6.75
N ILE A 244 16.94 -1.63 7.75
CA ILE A 244 16.63 -1.87 9.17
C ILE A 244 15.45 -1.05 9.69
N ALA A 245 15.12 0.07 9.03
CA ALA A 245 13.97 0.89 9.37
C ALA A 245 12.65 0.09 9.29
N SER A 246 12.54 -0.82 8.32
CA SER A 246 11.39 -1.70 8.18
C SER A 246 11.25 -2.64 9.39
N THR A 247 12.33 -3.31 9.80
CA THR A 247 12.28 -4.24 10.94
C THR A 247 12.00 -3.52 12.26
N LEU A 248 12.59 -2.35 12.48
CA LEU A 248 12.31 -1.53 13.66
C LEU A 248 10.85 -1.07 13.69
N GLY A 249 10.31 -0.62 12.55
CA GLY A 249 8.91 -0.25 12.43
C GLY A 249 8.00 -1.45 12.70
N LEU A 250 8.29 -2.61 12.11
CA LEU A 250 7.55 -3.85 12.38
C LEU A 250 7.53 -4.20 13.87
N ILE A 251 8.69 -4.21 14.54
CA ILE A 251 8.79 -4.45 16.00
C ILE A 251 7.88 -3.49 16.76
N ALA A 252 7.86 -2.20 16.42
CA ALA A 252 7.00 -1.22 17.08
C ALA A 252 5.51 -1.50 16.87
N VAL A 253 5.11 -1.98 15.69
CA VAL A 253 3.71 -2.34 15.40
C VAL A 253 3.26 -3.59 16.14
N VAL A 254 4.15 -4.59 16.27
CA VAL A 254 3.78 -5.92 16.76
C VAL A 254 4.23 -6.24 18.18
N SER A 255 4.80 -5.25 18.88
CA SER A 255 5.07 -5.30 20.33
C SER A 255 3.75 -5.27 21.13
N LEU A 256 3.13 -6.44 21.23
CA LEU A 256 1.82 -6.68 21.86
C LEU A 256 1.98 -7.52 23.13
N PRO A 257 0.93 -7.67 23.96
CA PRO A 257 0.95 -8.66 25.04
C PRO A 257 1.29 -10.07 24.51
N ARG A 258 2.03 -10.84 25.30
CA ARG A 258 2.58 -12.16 24.94
C ARG A 258 1.58 -13.09 24.25
N ALA A 259 0.33 -13.11 24.72
CA ALA A 259 -0.72 -13.96 24.17
C ALA A 259 -0.99 -13.70 22.67
N PHE A 260 -0.87 -12.44 22.23
CA PHE A 260 -1.05 -12.05 20.82
C PHE A 260 0.21 -12.31 19.99
N VAL A 261 1.40 -12.14 20.60
CA VAL A 261 2.67 -12.30 19.88
C VAL A 261 2.89 -13.72 19.37
N PHE A 262 2.41 -14.71 20.13
CA PHE A 262 2.47 -16.13 19.78
C PHE A 262 1.16 -16.69 19.21
N ARG A 263 0.15 -15.84 18.97
CA ARG A 263 -1.11 -16.29 18.39
C ARG A 263 -0.88 -16.70 16.94
N MET A 264 -1.21 -17.94 16.62
CA MET A 264 -1.22 -18.48 15.27
C MET A 264 -2.63 -18.99 14.98
N GLU A 265 -3.32 -18.33 14.05
CA GLU A 265 -4.62 -18.77 13.56
C GLU A 265 -4.44 -19.30 12.14
N SER A 266 -4.99 -20.47 11.83
CA SER A 266 -4.76 -21.17 10.56
C SER A 266 -5.30 -20.43 9.34
N GLN A 267 -6.23 -19.49 9.53
CA GLN A 267 -6.81 -18.67 8.46
C GLN A 267 -6.24 -17.24 8.38
N ASP A 268 -5.37 -16.84 9.31
CA ASP A 268 -4.79 -15.51 9.29
C ASP A 268 -3.81 -15.38 8.11
N PRO A 269 -3.99 -14.41 7.21
CA PRO A 269 -3.03 -14.16 6.14
C PRO A 269 -1.68 -13.62 6.64
N HIS A 270 -1.59 -13.17 7.90
CA HIS A 270 -0.35 -12.64 8.46
C HIS A 270 0.46 -13.71 9.20
N PRO A 271 1.80 -13.73 9.05
CA PRO A 271 2.64 -14.46 9.96
C PRO A 271 2.43 -13.97 11.39
N ALA A 272 2.40 -14.90 12.35
CA ALA A 272 2.34 -14.53 13.76
C ALA A 272 3.47 -13.54 14.12
N PRO A 273 3.20 -12.52 14.97
CA PRO A 273 4.16 -11.47 15.28
C PRO A 273 5.56 -11.97 15.60
N TRP A 274 5.67 -13.02 16.42
CA TRP A 274 6.96 -13.54 16.84
C TRP A 274 7.81 -13.99 15.64
N ILE A 275 7.24 -14.84 14.77
CA ILE A 275 7.96 -15.39 13.62
C ILE A 275 8.14 -14.34 12.52
N ARG A 276 7.23 -13.38 12.39
CA ARG A 276 7.32 -12.27 11.43
C ARG A 276 8.56 -11.42 11.66
N VAL A 277 8.84 -11.04 12.91
CA VAL A 277 10.04 -10.27 13.27
C VAL A 277 11.32 -11.08 13.01
N MET A 278 11.33 -12.37 13.37
CA MET A 278 12.48 -13.24 13.11
C MET A 278 12.74 -13.40 11.60
N LEU A 279 11.68 -13.57 10.81
CA LEU A 279 11.76 -13.62 9.35
C LEU A 279 12.26 -12.30 8.76
N SER A 280 11.78 -11.16 9.28
CA SER A 280 12.27 -9.83 8.87
C SER A 280 13.78 -9.69 9.11
N CYS A 281 14.28 -10.14 10.26
CA CYS A 281 15.72 -10.16 10.54
C CYS A 281 16.48 -11.10 9.58
N ALA A 282 15.94 -12.28 9.28
CA ALA A 282 16.57 -13.23 8.38
C ALA A 282 16.63 -12.73 6.92
N ILE A 283 15.55 -12.11 6.42
CA ILE A 283 15.53 -11.44 5.12
C ILE A 283 16.55 -10.30 5.12
N GLY A 284 16.56 -9.45 6.15
CA GLY A 284 17.52 -8.37 6.31
C GLY A 284 18.97 -8.85 6.26
N GLN A 285 19.29 -9.94 6.97
CA GLN A 285 20.62 -10.56 6.94
C GLN A 285 21.00 -11.08 5.56
N ALA A 286 20.05 -11.62 4.80
CA ALA A 286 20.29 -12.13 3.45
C ALA A 286 20.50 -11.00 2.41
N LEU A 287 19.79 -9.88 2.56
CA LEU A 287 19.93 -8.71 1.67
C LEU A 287 21.14 -7.83 2.04
N TYR A 288 21.43 -7.75 3.34
CA TYR A 288 22.37 -6.80 3.95
C TYR A 288 23.22 -7.48 5.03
N PRO A 289 24.18 -8.36 4.68
CA PRO A 289 24.95 -9.09 5.67
C PRO A 289 25.61 -8.18 6.72
N HIS A 290 25.12 -8.21 7.96
CA HIS A 290 25.60 -7.32 9.03
C HIS A 290 25.15 -7.82 10.41
N PRO A 291 26.00 -7.80 11.46
CA PRO A 291 25.65 -8.30 12.80
C PRO A 291 24.40 -7.67 13.45
N GLN A 292 23.90 -6.53 12.94
CA GLN A 292 22.70 -5.88 13.49
C GLN A 292 21.47 -6.80 13.50
N TRP A 293 21.31 -7.64 12.47
CA TRP A 293 20.12 -8.48 12.35
C TRP A 293 20.07 -9.54 13.44
N ALA A 294 21.22 -10.16 13.74
CA ALA A 294 21.36 -11.09 14.86
C ALA A 294 21.11 -10.41 16.21
N ARG A 295 21.58 -9.16 16.40
CA ARG A 295 21.32 -8.38 17.61
C ARG A 295 19.83 -8.11 17.82
N PHE A 296 19.10 -7.72 16.77
CA PHE A 296 17.65 -7.47 16.88
C PHE A 296 16.83 -8.75 17.04
N ALA A 297 17.24 -9.84 16.39
CA ALA A 297 16.63 -11.16 16.61
C ALA A 297 16.77 -11.59 18.07
N ALA A 298 17.99 -11.49 18.65
CA ALA A 298 18.22 -11.81 20.06
C ALA A 298 17.45 -10.88 21.02
N LEU A 299 17.36 -9.59 20.71
CA LEU A 299 16.56 -8.64 21.50
C LEU A 299 15.07 -9.02 21.51
N TRP A 300 14.53 -9.39 20.35
CA TRP A 300 13.14 -9.80 20.22
C TRP A 300 12.84 -11.09 21.00
N GLU A 301 13.75 -12.07 20.95
CA GLU A 301 13.66 -13.28 21.77
C GLU A 301 13.72 -12.99 23.27
N ALA A 302 14.53 -12.00 23.69
CA ALA A 302 14.61 -11.59 25.09
C ALA A 302 13.32 -10.91 25.57
N PHE A 303 12.66 -10.10 24.73
CA PHE A 303 11.34 -9.54 25.03
C PHE A 303 10.24 -10.59 25.05
N TYR A 304 10.32 -11.60 24.18
CA TYR A 304 9.32 -12.64 24.03
C TYR A 304 9.96 -14.04 24.06
N PRO A 305 10.33 -14.53 25.26
CA PRO A 305 10.95 -15.85 25.42
C PRO A 305 9.99 -16.97 24.98
N PRO A 306 10.35 -17.88 24.06
CA PRO A 306 9.43 -18.95 23.59
C PRO A 306 9.19 -20.06 24.64
N GLN A 307 9.83 -19.99 25.81
CA GLN A 307 9.64 -20.95 26.91
C GLN A 307 8.21 -20.91 27.45
N GLY A 308 7.67 -22.08 27.84
CA GLY A 308 6.31 -22.20 28.40
C GLY A 308 5.17 -22.11 27.38
N LEU A 309 5.47 -22.17 26.07
CA LEU A 309 4.44 -22.38 25.05
C LEU A 309 3.93 -23.83 25.09
N GLU A 310 2.67 -24.02 24.71
CA GLU A 310 2.08 -25.33 24.48
C GLU A 310 2.93 -26.14 23.47
N ALA A 311 3.08 -27.45 23.70
CA ALA A 311 3.99 -28.31 22.96
C ALA A 311 3.79 -28.24 21.43
N ALA A 312 2.54 -28.28 20.96
CA ALA A 312 2.23 -28.18 19.53
C ALA A 312 2.68 -26.85 18.92
N ARG A 313 2.49 -25.75 19.66
CA ARG A 313 2.89 -24.40 19.24
C ARG A 313 4.40 -24.24 19.22
N ALA A 314 5.08 -24.73 20.24
CA ALA A 314 6.54 -24.73 20.30
C ALA A 314 7.15 -25.54 19.15
N GLN A 315 6.59 -26.73 18.86
CA GLN A 315 7.04 -27.57 17.76
C GLN A 315 6.86 -26.89 16.40
N LEU A 316 5.70 -26.28 16.14
CA LEU A 316 5.46 -25.54 14.90
C LEU A 316 6.43 -24.37 14.75
N LEU A 317 6.69 -23.62 15.82
CA LEU A 317 7.64 -22.51 15.80
C LEU A 317 9.07 -22.98 15.50
N MET A 318 9.50 -24.09 16.08
CA MET A 318 10.79 -24.71 15.75
C MET A 318 10.87 -25.10 14.27
N ARG A 319 9.80 -25.65 13.69
CA ARG A 319 9.73 -26.03 12.27
C ARG A 319 9.77 -24.82 11.34
N LEU A 320 9.06 -23.74 11.69
CA LEU A 320 9.15 -22.47 10.98
C LEU A 320 10.59 -21.94 11.00
N ARG A 321 11.27 -21.95 12.15
CA ARG A 321 12.68 -21.54 12.23
C ARG A 321 13.61 -22.43 11.39
N ALA A 322 13.41 -23.75 11.42
CA ALA A 322 14.23 -24.69 10.67
C ALA A 322 14.11 -24.51 9.14
N THR A 323 12.90 -24.22 8.65
CA THR A 323 12.63 -24.02 7.21
C THR A 323 12.95 -22.60 6.72
N MET A 324 13.06 -21.62 7.63
CA MET A 324 13.27 -20.20 7.31
C MET A 324 14.49 -19.94 6.42
N PRO A 325 15.69 -20.52 6.64
CA PRO A 325 16.84 -20.26 5.76
C PRO A 325 16.58 -20.65 4.30
N ALA A 326 15.97 -21.82 4.06
CA ALA A 326 15.61 -22.28 2.73
C ALA A 326 14.54 -21.39 2.09
N PHE A 327 13.55 -20.97 2.87
CA PHE A 327 12.51 -20.05 2.41
C PHE A 327 13.06 -18.67 2.05
N VAL A 328 13.95 -18.09 2.86
CA VAL A 328 14.60 -16.81 2.55
C VAL A 328 15.49 -16.93 1.31
N ALA A 329 16.23 -18.03 1.16
CA ALA A 329 17.02 -18.29 -0.04
C ALA A 329 16.14 -18.33 -1.30
N LEU A 330 14.96 -18.98 -1.22
CA LEU A 330 13.97 -18.99 -2.29
C LEU A 330 13.52 -17.58 -2.65
N LEU A 331 13.16 -16.73 -1.67
CA LEU A 331 12.74 -15.35 -1.94
C LEU A 331 13.83 -14.52 -2.63
N VAL A 332 15.08 -14.61 -2.13
CA VAL A 332 16.22 -13.86 -2.67
C VAL A 332 16.59 -14.30 -4.08
N GLN A 333 16.47 -15.60 -4.38
CA GLN A 333 16.80 -16.18 -5.68
C GLN A 333 15.62 -16.17 -6.67
N HIS A 334 14.43 -15.74 -6.24
CA HIS A 334 13.22 -15.79 -7.05
C HIS A 334 13.36 -14.90 -8.30
N ARG A 335 12.98 -15.47 -9.45
CA ARG A 335 13.01 -14.84 -10.77
C ARG A 335 11.62 -14.88 -11.39
N PRO A 336 10.74 -13.94 -11.04
CA PRO A 336 9.42 -13.87 -11.66
C PRO A 336 9.55 -13.53 -13.15
N ARG A 337 8.63 -14.06 -13.97
CA ARG A 337 8.65 -13.85 -15.43
C ARG A 337 8.61 -12.36 -15.82
N SER A 338 7.91 -11.55 -15.02
CA SER A 338 7.80 -10.10 -15.16
C SER A 338 9.15 -9.35 -15.07
N LEU A 339 10.19 -9.97 -14.50
CA LEU A 339 11.53 -9.39 -14.40
C LEU A 339 12.51 -9.92 -15.46
N HIS A 340 12.02 -10.63 -16.48
CA HIS A 340 12.81 -11.08 -17.64
C HIS A 340 14.10 -11.84 -17.26
N GLY A 341 14.00 -12.72 -16.25
CA GLY A 341 15.12 -13.55 -15.78
C GLY A 341 16.01 -12.90 -14.70
N ARG A 342 15.78 -11.63 -14.35
CA ARG A 342 16.47 -11.00 -13.21
C ARG A 342 15.85 -11.42 -11.88
N ARG A 343 16.66 -11.46 -10.82
CA ARG A 343 16.15 -11.71 -9.46
C ARG A 343 15.50 -10.45 -8.92
N LEU A 344 14.57 -10.62 -8.00
CA LEU A 344 13.91 -9.49 -7.34
C LEU A 344 14.92 -8.58 -6.60
N VAL A 345 15.98 -9.15 -6.01
CA VAL A 345 17.03 -8.39 -5.34
C VAL A 345 17.83 -7.50 -6.29
N ASP A 346 18.06 -7.95 -7.53
CA ASP A 346 18.87 -7.22 -8.51
C ASP A 346 18.18 -5.93 -8.96
N VAL A 347 16.84 -5.90 -8.92
CA VAL A 347 16.06 -4.74 -9.39
C VAL A 347 15.74 -3.76 -8.28
N LEU A 348 15.88 -4.14 -7.01
CA LEU A 348 15.54 -3.31 -5.85
C LEU A 348 16.69 -2.40 -5.39
N ALA A 349 17.84 -2.44 -6.06
CA ALA A 349 19.03 -1.63 -5.75
C ALA A 349 19.48 -1.77 -4.29
N THR A 350 19.63 -3.02 -3.83
CA THR A 350 20.05 -3.34 -2.45
C THR A 350 21.53 -3.00 -2.20
N GLU A 351 22.37 -2.89 -3.23
CA GLU A 351 23.79 -2.53 -3.07
C GLU A 351 23.99 -1.13 -2.47
N GLU A 352 23.17 -0.16 -2.88
CA GLU A 352 23.20 1.22 -2.37
C GLU A 352 22.70 1.31 -0.91
N ARG A 353 22.09 0.25 -0.39
CA ARG A 353 21.42 0.23 0.93
C ARG A 353 22.18 -0.61 1.96
N GLN A 354 23.45 -0.93 1.69
CA GLN A 354 24.28 -1.64 2.64
C GLN A 354 24.50 -0.82 3.93
N PRO A 355 24.44 -1.41 5.15
CA PRO A 355 24.48 -0.67 6.42
C PRO A 355 25.69 0.26 6.57
N LEU A 356 26.88 -0.18 6.13
CA LEU A 356 28.10 0.63 6.14
C LEU A 356 28.06 1.79 5.14
N HIS A 357 27.35 1.64 4.01
CA HIS A 357 27.13 2.72 3.07
C HIS A 357 26.14 3.75 3.63
N LEU A 358 25.01 3.29 4.18
CA LEU A 358 24.03 4.14 4.84
C LEU A 358 24.64 4.95 5.99
N ALA A 359 25.49 4.34 6.83
CA ALA A 359 26.20 5.04 7.90
C ALA A 359 27.20 6.08 7.37
N ARG A 360 27.82 5.86 6.21
CA ARG A 360 28.68 6.85 5.55
C ARG A 360 27.87 8.01 5.01
N LEU A 361 26.74 7.74 4.34
CA LEU A 361 25.83 8.78 3.86
C LEU A 361 25.34 9.67 5.01
N TYR A 362 24.95 9.06 6.14
CA TYR A 362 24.52 9.83 7.31
C TYR A 362 25.58 10.83 7.77
N ARG A 363 26.83 10.39 7.94
CA ARG A 363 27.95 11.27 8.32
C ARG A 363 28.16 12.39 7.31
N ALA A 364 28.17 12.06 6.01
CA ALA A 364 28.32 13.05 4.95
C ALA A 364 27.16 14.07 4.93
N TRP A 365 25.93 13.65 5.25
CA TRP A 365 24.78 14.55 5.35
C TRP A 365 24.79 15.41 6.62
N CYS A 366 25.39 14.94 7.72
CA CYS A 366 25.64 15.81 8.87
C CYS A 366 26.60 16.96 8.50
N GLU A 367 27.60 16.69 7.66
CA GLU A 367 28.54 17.71 7.17
C GLU A 367 27.92 18.58 6.07
N THR A 368 27.12 17.99 5.17
CA THR A 368 26.45 18.68 4.05
C THR A 368 24.97 18.32 3.98
N PRO A 369 24.10 18.96 4.81
CA PRO A 369 22.68 18.61 4.89
C PRO A 369 21.91 18.74 3.58
N ALA A 370 22.33 19.65 2.69
CA ALA A 370 21.68 19.86 1.38
C ALA A 370 21.68 18.61 0.49
N ALA A 371 22.63 17.68 0.67
CA ALA A 371 22.70 16.45 -0.12
C ALA A 371 21.52 15.51 0.17
N MET A 372 21.02 15.49 1.41
CA MET A 372 19.87 14.67 1.82
C MET A 372 18.59 15.07 1.09
N TYR A 373 18.36 16.37 0.86
CA TYR A 373 17.18 16.87 0.15
C TYR A 373 17.14 16.47 -1.32
N ARG A 374 18.30 16.18 -1.93
CA ARG A 374 18.42 15.74 -3.33
C ARG A 374 18.40 14.21 -3.49
N ALA A 375 18.52 13.47 -2.39
CA ALA A 375 18.54 12.01 -2.43
C ALA A 375 17.12 11.44 -2.60
N ALA A 376 17.04 10.22 -3.12
CA ALA A 376 15.79 9.50 -3.26
C ALA A 376 15.11 9.34 -1.87
N PRO A 377 13.81 9.65 -1.73
CA PRO A 377 13.15 9.61 -0.43
C PRO A 377 13.28 8.28 0.32
N SER A 378 13.14 7.14 -0.36
CA SER A 378 13.32 5.81 0.27
C SER A 378 14.75 5.58 0.77
N LEU A 379 15.77 6.11 0.08
CA LEU A 379 17.15 6.07 0.54
C LEU A 379 17.34 6.96 1.79
N VAL A 380 16.72 8.14 1.82
CA VAL A 380 16.76 9.02 3.00
C VAL A 380 16.16 8.33 4.22
N PHE A 381 15.00 7.68 4.06
CA PHE A 381 14.42 6.85 5.12
C PHE A 381 15.32 5.70 5.56
N ALA A 382 15.99 5.02 4.62
CA ALA A 382 16.96 3.97 4.94
C ALA A 382 18.15 4.50 5.77
N VAL A 383 18.71 5.65 5.39
CA VAL A 383 19.84 6.29 6.08
C VAL A 383 19.44 6.75 7.48
N ILE A 384 18.31 7.44 7.61
CA ILE A 384 17.76 7.91 8.90
C ILE A 384 17.46 6.73 9.83
N GLY A 385 16.79 5.68 9.32
CA GLY A 385 16.51 4.49 10.10
C GLY A 385 17.78 3.74 10.54
N GLN A 386 18.81 3.68 9.68
CA GLN A 386 20.10 3.12 10.05
C GLN A 386 20.83 3.98 11.09
N ALA A 387 20.77 5.31 11.00
CA ALA A 387 21.34 6.21 12.00
C ALA A 387 20.68 6.02 13.37
N ARG A 388 19.36 5.87 13.41
CA ARG A 388 18.60 5.54 14.63
C ARG A 388 19.00 4.17 15.18
N ALA A 389 19.08 3.14 14.34
CA ALA A 389 19.53 1.79 14.75
C ALA A 389 20.96 1.78 15.33
N ASN A 390 21.81 2.71 14.86
CA ASN A 390 23.17 2.90 15.36
C ASN A 390 23.25 3.79 16.61
N GLY A 391 22.13 4.28 17.15
CA GLY A 391 22.10 5.19 18.30
C GLY A 391 22.67 6.59 18.00
N ARG A 392 22.69 7.00 16.72
CA ARG A 392 23.23 8.29 16.25
C ARG A 392 22.14 9.33 15.96
N MET A 393 20.88 8.97 16.13
CA MET A 393 19.72 9.84 15.94
C MET A 393 18.65 9.50 16.98
N SER A 394 18.13 10.53 17.65
CA SER A 394 17.02 10.37 18.59
C SER A 394 15.67 10.35 17.85
N PRO A 395 14.60 9.81 18.46
CA PRO A 395 13.26 9.84 17.89
C PRO A 395 12.74 11.25 17.60
N GLU A 396 13.11 12.24 18.43
CA GLU A 396 12.68 13.64 18.29
C GLU A 396 13.32 14.27 17.05
N LEU A 397 14.65 14.10 16.91
CA LEU A 397 15.39 14.60 15.75
C LEU A 397 14.93 13.93 14.47
N GLU A 398 14.68 12.62 14.50
CA GLU A 398 14.12 11.89 13.37
C GLU A 398 12.77 12.49 12.94
N SER A 399 11.87 12.73 13.89
CA SER A 399 10.54 13.27 13.61
C SER A 399 10.61 14.66 12.98
N GLU A 400 11.40 15.57 13.57
CA GLU A 400 11.60 16.92 13.05
C GLU A 400 12.20 16.91 11.64
N LEU A 401 13.21 16.07 11.41
CA LEU A 401 13.90 15.97 10.13
C LEU A 401 12.99 15.43 9.03
N LEU A 402 12.27 14.34 9.30
CA LEU A 402 11.34 13.75 8.35
C LEU A 402 10.17 14.69 8.04
N ALA A 403 9.64 15.41 9.02
CA ALA A 403 8.61 16.42 8.79
C ALA A 403 9.07 17.52 7.80
N ARG A 404 10.32 18.00 7.95
CA ARG A 404 10.91 18.98 7.02
C ARG A 404 11.11 18.42 5.62
N LEU A 405 11.59 17.19 5.51
CA LEU A 405 11.81 16.50 4.23
C LEU A 405 10.50 16.23 3.49
N LEU A 406 9.45 15.77 4.19
CA LEU A 406 8.13 15.57 3.61
C LEU A 406 7.57 16.88 3.04
N THR A 407 7.69 17.99 3.79
CA THR A 407 7.31 19.32 3.29
C THR A 407 8.12 19.72 2.06
N HIS A 408 9.43 19.47 2.05
CA HIS A 408 10.28 19.77 0.91
C HIS A 408 9.89 18.98 -0.34
N TRP A 409 9.72 17.66 -0.23
CA TRP A 409 9.35 16.82 -1.36
C TRP A 409 7.97 17.14 -1.90
N ALA A 410 7.02 17.46 -1.03
CA ALA A 410 5.70 17.94 -1.42
C ALA A 410 5.80 19.22 -2.27
N LEU A 411 6.54 20.22 -1.78
CA LEU A 411 6.76 21.48 -2.50
C LEU A 411 7.48 21.26 -3.84
N GLU A 412 8.59 20.51 -3.83
CA GLU A 412 9.39 20.25 -5.01
C GLU A 412 8.59 19.52 -6.09
N SER A 413 7.81 18.51 -5.70
CA SER A 413 6.91 17.76 -6.58
C SER A 413 5.86 18.67 -7.23
N SER A 414 5.19 19.53 -6.43
CA SER A 414 4.20 20.47 -6.95
C SER A 414 4.81 21.47 -7.94
N LEU A 415 5.99 22.01 -7.64
CA LEU A 415 6.68 22.94 -8.55
C LEU A 415 7.15 22.26 -9.84
N LYS A 416 7.71 21.04 -9.76
CA LYS A 416 8.09 20.24 -10.93
C LYS A 416 6.87 19.93 -11.80
N GLY A 417 5.76 19.54 -11.19
CA GLY A 417 4.50 19.28 -11.89
C GLY A 417 3.98 20.52 -12.61
N ALA A 418 3.97 21.68 -11.94
CA ALA A 418 3.56 22.95 -12.53
C ALA A 418 4.46 23.34 -13.71
N ALA A 419 5.78 23.21 -13.58
CA ALA A 419 6.74 23.49 -14.65
C ALA A 419 6.55 22.56 -15.87
N GLN A 420 6.30 21.27 -15.64
CA GLN A 420 6.00 20.33 -16.72
C GLN A 420 4.72 20.73 -17.48
N CYS A 421 3.66 21.09 -16.76
CA CYS A 421 2.41 21.56 -17.39
C CYS A 421 2.63 22.85 -18.20
N ALA A 422 3.45 23.78 -17.71
CA ALA A 422 3.77 25.02 -18.42
C ALA A 422 4.58 24.76 -19.72
N ASN A 423 5.50 23.79 -19.68
CA ASN A 423 6.39 23.48 -20.81
C ASN A 423 5.76 22.58 -21.89
N VAL A 424 4.72 21.80 -21.58
CA VAL A 424 4.00 21.01 -22.60
C VAL A 424 3.35 21.93 -23.67
N SER A 425 3.04 23.17 -23.30
CA SER A 425 2.48 24.18 -24.21
C SER A 425 3.49 24.78 -25.19
N SER A 426 4.81 24.63 -24.98
CA SER A 426 5.84 25.23 -25.85
C SER A 426 6.40 24.30 -26.95
N ILE A 427 5.99 23.03 -26.97
CA ILE A 427 6.42 22.02 -27.98
C ILE A 427 5.29 21.74 -29.00
N SER A 428 4.14 22.39 -28.87
CA SER A 428 2.97 22.21 -29.75
C SER A 428 2.73 23.38 -30.72
N GLY A 429 3.73 24.25 -30.92
CA GLY A 429 3.65 25.44 -31.77
C GLY A 429 4.20 25.20 -33.17
#